data_AF-A0A517YEZ0-F1
#
_entry.id   AF-A0A517YEZ0-F1
#
_cell.length_a   1.000
_cell.length_b   1.000
_cell.length_c   1.000
_cell.angle_alpha   90.00
_cell.angle_beta   90.00
_cell.angle_gamma   90.00
#
_symmetry.space_group_name_H-M   'P 1'
#
loop_
_entity.id
_entity.type
_entity.pdbx_description
1 polymer ?
#
loop_
_entity_poly.entity_id
_entity_poly.type
_entity_poly.pdbx_seq_one_letter_code
_entity_poly.pdbx_strand_id
1 'polypeptide(L)' 'MSDEVPVRLEDLQIDEIQELLEEEGIEATVEQVRMITAFVTSVGGLENAQGLFDEIRQLRPAA' A
#
# COMPACT_ATOMS: atom_id res chain seq x y z
N MET A 1 -18.00 -25.36 -16.14
CA MET A 1 -18.59 -24.31 -15.29
C MET A 1 -17.41 -23.47 -14.85
N SER A 2 -17.34 -22.23 -15.32
CA SER A 2 -16.29 -21.32 -14.89
C SER A 2 -16.63 -20.94 -13.45
N ASP A 3 -15.86 -21.45 -12.49
CA ASP A 3 -15.88 -20.93 -11.13
C ASP A 3 -15.35 -19.49 -11.21
N GLU A 4 -16.26 -18.51 -11.24
CA GLU A 4 -15.91 -17.12 -11.00
C GLU A 4 -15.44 -17.02 -9.55
N VAL A 5 -14.11 -17.01 -9.37
CA VAL A 5 -13.50 -16.80 -8.06
C VAL A 5 -13.89 -15.39 -7.59
N PRO A 6 -14.56 -15.23 -6.43
CA PRO A 6 -14.93 -13.92 -5.92
C PRO A 6 -13.66 -13.17 -5.53
N VAL A 7 -13.26 -12.23 -6.38
CA VAL A 7 -12.17 -11.29 -6.09
C VAL A 7 -12.62 -10.40 -4.93
N ARG A 8 -11.85 -10.37 -3.84
CA ARG A 8 -12.14 -9.48 -2.71
C ARG A 8 -11.60 -8.09 -3.02
N LEU A 9 -12.30 -7.04 -2.57
CA LEU A 9 -11.82 -5.65 -2.68
C LEU A 9 -10.44 -5.47 -2.05
N GLU A 10 -10.14 -6.22 -0.99
CA GLU A 10 -8.83 -6.26 -0.34
C GLU A 10 -7.74 -6.82 -1.27
N ASP A 11 -8.05 -7.79 -2.13
CA ASP A 11 -7.09 -8.38 -3.07
C ASP A 11 -6.75 -7.39 -4.19
N LEU A 12 -7.73 -6.63 -4.68
CA LEU A 12 -7.52 -5.58 -5.69
C LEU A 12 -6.63 -4.44 -5.17
N GLN A 13 -6.76 -4.10 -3.88
CA GLN A 13 -5.92 -3.08 -3.24
C GLN A 13 -4.49 -3.57 -2.95
N ILE A 14 -4.28 -4.88 -2.81
CA ILE A 14 -2.94 -5.46 -2.68
C ILE A 14 -2.22 -5.42 -4.02
N ASP A 15 -2.89 -5.80 -5.11
CA ASP A 15 -2.32 -5.81 -6.45
C ASP A 15 -1.90 -4.39 -6.89
N GLU A 16 -2.73 -3.38 -6.64
CA GLU A 16 -2.43 -1.97 -6.96
C GLU A 16 -1.20 -1.45 -6.18
N ILE A 17 -1.10 -1.76 -4.88
CA ILE A 17 0.06 -1.36 -4.07
C ILE A 17 1.32 -2.12 -4.50
N GLN A 18 1.20 -3.39 -4.89
CA GLN A 18 2.31 -4.16 -5.41
C GLN A 18 2.83 -3.58 -6.73
N GLU A 19 1.93 -3.26 -7.66
CA GLU A 19 2.28 -2.65 -8.94
C GLU A 19 3.03 -1.33 -8.73
N LEU A 20 2.54 -0.45 -7.86
CA LEU A 20 3.21 0.81 -7.52
C LEU A 20 4.62 0.61 -6.94
N LEU A 21 4.82 -0.42 -6.10
CA LEU A 21 6.14 -0.72 -5.56
C LEU A 21 7.09 -1.23 -6.65
N GLU A 22 6.60 -2.07 -7.56
CA GLU A 22 7.38 -2.58 -8.69
C GLU A 22 7.75 -1.48 -9.69
N GLU A 23 6.86 -0.53 -9.98
CA GLU A 23 7.12 0.64 -10.82
C GLU A 23 8.24 1.53 -10.26
N GLU A 24 8.30 1.66 -8.94
CA GLU A 24 9.36 2.39 -8.23
C GLU A 24 10.65 1.56 -8.03
N GLY A 25 10.68 0.32 -8.55
CA GLY A 25 11.82 -0.58 -8.41
C GLY A 25 12.04 -1.10 -6.98
N ILE A 26 10.98 -1.12 -6.17
CA ILE A 26 11.00 -1.58 -4.78
C ILE A 26 10.55 -3.04 -4.72
N GLU A 27 11.50 -3.93 -4.43
CA GLU A 27 11.16 -5.32 -4.13
C GLU A 27 10.57 -5.44 -2.72
N ALA A 28 9.28 -5.77 -2.64
CA ALA A 28 8.57 -6.03 -1.40
C ALA A 28 8.07 -7.47 -1.34
N THR A 29 8.18 -8.09 -0.17
CA THR A 29 7.54 -9.37 0.11
C THR A 29 6.02 -9.21 0.19
N VAL A 30 5.28 -10.28 -0.06
CA VAL A 30 3.81 -10.29 0.06
C VAL A 30 3.34 -9.77 1.43
N GLU A 31 4.05 -10.09 2.51
CA GLU A 31 3.72 -9.61 3.85
C GLU A 31 3.92 -8.08 3.99
N GLN A 32 4.99 -7.54 3.38
CA GLN A 32 5.21 -6.09 3.35
C GLN A 32 4.14 -5.37 2.54
N VAL A 33 3.75 -5.90 1.38
CA VAL A 33 2.65 -5.35 0.59
C VAL A 33 1.36 -5.34 1.42
N ARG A 34 1.02 -6.46 2.09
CA ARG A 34 -0.15 -6.55 2.97
C ARG A 34 -0.15 -5.51 4.09
N MET A 35 0.99 -5.30 4.74
CA MET A 35 1.12 -4.28 5.78
C MET A 35 0.92 -2.87 5.22
N ILE A 36 1.49 -2.58 4.05
CA ILE A 36 1.32 -1.28 3.37
C ILE A 36 -0.14 -1.08 2.98
N THR A 37 -0.78 -2.07 2.35
CA THR A 37 -2.20 -2.01 1.99
C THR A 37 -3.08 -1.81 3.21
N ALA A 38 -2.84 -2.54 4.30
CA ALA A 38 -3.59 -2.38 5.55
C ALA A 38 -3.43 -0.95 6.12
N PHE A 39 -2.22 -0.41 6.09
CA PHE A 39 -1.97 0.96 6.52
C PHE A 39 -2.71 1.97 5.62
N VAL A 40 -2.54 1.89 4.31
CA VAL A 40 -3.18 2.74 3.30
C VAL A 40 -4.70 2.74 3.49
N THR A 41 -5.31 1.56 3.65
CA THR A 41 -6.74 1.43 3.91
C THR A 41 -7.13 2.05 5.25
N SER A 42 -6.34 1.84 6.32
CA SER A 42 -6.64 2.39 7.64
C SER A 42 -6.63 3.93 7.69
N VAL A 43 -5.78 4.57 6.88
CA VAL A 43 -5.70 6.04 6.78
C VAL A 43 -6.62 6.61 5.70
N GLY A 44 -7.39 5.76 5.01
CA GLY A 44 -8.41 6.18 4.05
C GLY A 44 -7.90 6.44 2.63
N GLY A 45 -6.77 5.83 2.24
CA GLY A 45 -6.24 5.88 0.88
C GLY A 45 -4.78 6.33 0.78
N LEU A 46 -4.22 6.21 -0.42
CA LEU A 46 -2.79 6.44 -0.68
C LEU A 46 -2.39 7.91 -0.46
N GLU A 47 -3.26 8.86 -0.80
CA GLU A 47 -3.04 10.29 -0.59
C GLU A 47 -2.83 10.62 0.89
N ASN A 48 -3.69 10.09 1.77
CA ASN A 48 -3.57 10.27 3.21
C ASN A 48 -2.32 9.57 3.77
N ALA A 49 -1.98 8.39 3.25
CA ALA A 49 -0.76 7.68 3.62
C ALA A 49 0.50 8.50 3.29
N GLN A 50 0.56 9.09 2.10
CA GLN A 50 1.65 9.97 1.69
C GLN A 50 1.73 11.23 2.57
N GLY A 51 0.60 11.89 2.82
CA GLY A 51 0.54 13.05 3.70
C GLY A 51 1.08 12.76 5.10
N LEU A 52 0.71 11.61 5.69
CA LEU A 52 1.21 11.20 7.00
C LEU A 52 2.73 10.94 6.97
N PHE A 53 3.26 10.32 5.91
CA PHE A 53 4.71 10.12 5.79
C PHE A 53 5.47 11.44 5.68
N ASP A 54 4.93 12.43 4.97
CA ASP A 54 5.54 13.75 4.86
C ASP A 54 5.50 14.52 6.19
N GLU A 55 4.41 14.42 6.95
CA GLU A 55 4.35 14.94 8.33
C GLU A 55 5.42 14.28 9.23
N ILE A 56 5.55 12.96 9.18
CA ILE A 56 6.58 12.22 9.94
C ILE A 56 7.99 12.66 9.53
N ARG A 57 8.24 12.89 8.23
CA ARG A 57 9.54 13.37 7.73
C ARG A 57 9.87 14.77 8.27
N GLN A 58 8.87 15.65 8.38
CA GLN A 58 9.05 16.99 8.94
C GLN A 58 9.31 16.98 10.46
N LEU A 59 8.78 15.97 11.17
CA LEU A 59 9.05 15.77 12.60
C LEU A 59 10.45 15.22 12.89
N ARG A 60 11.12 14.62 11.89
CA ARG A 60 12.49 14.14 12.05
C ARG A 60 13.40 15.39 12.02
N PRO A 61 14.01 15.82 13.15
CA PRO A 61 14.93 16.94 13.11
C PRO A 61 16.03 16.61 12.10
N ALA A 62 16.33 17.57 11.21
CA ALA A 62 17.47 17.48 10.32
C ALA A 62 18.71 17.18 11.17
N ALA A 63 19.18 15.93 11.11
CA ALA A 63 20.36 15.47 11.82
C ALA A 63 21.62 16.10 11.23
#